data_AF-A0A6I5R5Z5-F1
#
_entry.id   AF-A0A6I5R5Z5-F1
#
_cell.length_a   1.000
_cell.length_b   1.000
_cell.length_c   1.000
_cell.angle_alpha   90.00
_cell.angle_beta   90.00
_cell.angle_gamma   90.00
#
_symmetry.space_group_name_H-M   'P 1'
#
loop_
_entity.id
_entity.type
_entity.pdbx_description
1 polymer ?
#
loop_
_entity_poly.entity_id
_entity_poly.type
_entity_poly.pdbx_seq_one_letter_code
_entity_poly.pdbx_strand_id
1 'polypeptide(L)'
;MVVAPMAFQAAKQNSGLVGWLLVGVAIAPPVVFMLSPPVNRVSDVWLHEGIRIATPEVRAFGRTIVPSKTLFELEPLIKPAGEYVAFAPLAIATPYFLDESPAGSYDLTLIDPVTDSVQVDVPAPCGGTVIDTGWHGGYGNQVDIQCHDGHEIFLAHFSKIYVATGDAVKLGQPIAQQGSTGNSTGEHIHIEITPKGGERTNREQTLPIMQDIMAFWETGLEAPALAALTLDDETLMKAIGKAEGTVDGHLNPDADYHGHIDPGNGAANLGFFSYQHGASSPQEADQKQLNRLRDAEREIQAQAVGKFGQPLSEAALLTALDLWNQAPLAGQDFVTHLATPDPSPEQIIEARAKSYIDPTTGVLDAPGLGNSMVNVEADQRRRTKANLNALQLLRR
;
A
#
# COMPACT_ATOMS: atom_id res chain seq x y z
N MET A 1 -24.98 -10.26 31.09
CA MET A 1 -24.82 -9.24 30.03
C MET A 1 -25.05 -7.89 30.66
N VAL A 2 -23.98 -7.14 30.93
CA VAL A 2 -24.08 -5.72 31.29
C VAL A 2 -23.84 -4.95 30.00
N VAL A 3 -24.82 -4.16 29.60
CA VAL A 3 -24.73 -3.24 28.46
C VAL A 3 -24.50 -1.85 29.04
N ALA A 4 -23.39 -1.20 28.72
CA ALA A 4 -23.22 0.22 28.93
C ALA A 4 -23.57 0.95 27.62
N PRO A 5 -24.48 1.93 27.61
CA PRO A 5 -24.78 2.70 26.42
C PRO A 5 -23.77 3.85 26.28
N MET A 6 -23.06 3.94 25.16
CA MET A 6 -22.51 5.21 24.71
C MET A 6 -23.52 5.88 23.78
N ALA A 7 -24.01 7.04 24.20
CA ALA A 7 -24.89 7.91 23.42
C ALA A 7 -24.03 8.79 22.50
N PHE A 8 -24.23 8.72 21.19
CA PHE A 8 -23.73 9.74 20.25
C PHE A 8 -24.84 10.74 19.93
N GLN A 9 -24.55 12.03 20.08
CA GLN A 9 -25.44 13.13 19.71
C GLN A 9 -25.11 13.59 18.29
N ALA A 10 -25.93 13.20 17.32
CA ALA A 10 -25.88 13.78 15.98
C ALA A 10 -26.78 15.02 15.93
N ALA A 11 -26.18 16.22 15.87
CA ALA A 11 -26.90 17.45 15.59
C ALA A 11 -26.99 17.65 14.06
N LYS A 12 -28.21 17.61 13.49
CA LYS A 12 -28.47 18.05 12.12
C LYS A 12 -29.04 19.47 12.15
N GLN A 13 -28.39 20.39 11.45
CA GLN A 13 -28.89 21.73 11.21
C GLN A 13 -30.21 21.63 10.43
N ASN A 14 -31.27 22.24 10.97
CA ASN A 14 -32.60 22.40 10.38
C ASN A 14 -33.49 21.14 10.24
N SER A 15 -33.99 20.63 11.36
CA SER A 15 -35.42 20.34 11.65
C SER A 15 -35.51 19.37 12.83
N GLY A 16 -36.18 19.77 13.92
CA GLY A 16 -36.09 19.16 15.25
C GLY A 16 -36.77 17.81 15.42
N LEU A 17 -36.11 16.72 15.02
CA LEU A 17 -36.45 15.37 15.43
C LEU A 17 -35.18 14.58 15.78
N VAL A 18 -35.06 14.26 17.08
CA VAL A 18 -33.99 13.42 17.64
C VAL A 18 -34.52 11.99 17.72
N GLY A 19 -33.85 11.04 17.07
CA GLY A 19 -34.16 9.61 17.15
C GLY A 19 -32.94 8.81 17.57
N TRP A 20 -33.12 7.87 18.49
CA TRP A 20 -32.08 6.97 19.00
C TRP A 20 -32.03 5.67 18.19
N LEU A 21 -30.85 5.26 17.72
CA LEU A 21 -30.62 3.98 17.04
C LEU A 21 -29.88 3.02 18.00
N LEU A 22 -30.44 1.82 18.21
CA LEU A 22 -29.81 0.73 18.95
C LEU A 22 -29.58 -0.42 17.97
N VAL A 23 -28.31 -0.82 17.77
CA VAL A 23 -27.94 -2.01 16.99
C VAL A 23 -27.40 -3.05 17.95
N GLY A 24 -28.10 -4.17 18.09
CA GLY A 24 -27.60 -5.36 18.79
C GLY A 24 -27.37 -6.49 17.79
N VAL A 25 -26.16 -7.05 17.76
CA VAL A 25 -25.84 -8.25 16.96
C VAL A 25 -26.13 -9.48 17.82
N ALA A 26 -27.08 -10.32 17.39
CA ALA A 26 -27.33 -11.62 18.00
C ALA A 26 -26.81 -12.73 17.08
N ILE A 27 -25.96 -13.61 17.61
CA ILE A 27 -25.47 -14.81 16.92
C ILE A 27 -26.27 -16.00 17.47
N ALA A 28 -26.99 -16.73 16.60
CA ALA A 28 -27.58 -18.03 16.93
C ALA A 28 -27.59 -18.98 15.69
N PRO A 29 -27.41 -20.30 15.86
CA PRO A 29 -27.29 -21.29 14.78
C PRO A 29 -28.67 -21.79 14.27
N PRO A 30 -28.74 -22.49 13.12
CA PRO A 30 -29.97 -22.59 12.34
C PRO A 30 -30.94 -23.66 12.86
N VAL A 31 -32.23 -23.33 12.89
CA VAL A 31 -33.34 -24.28 12.95
C VAL A 31 -34.30 -23.97 11.80
N VAL A 32 -34.65 -25.00 11.03
CA VAL A 32 -35.56 -24.92 9.88
C VAL A 32 -37.02 -24.99 10.36
N PHE A 33 -37.85 -24.05 9.90
CA PHE A 33 -39.30 -24.21 9.86
C PHE A 33 -39.83 -23.76 8.49
N MET A 34 -40.64 -24.63 7.84
CA MET A 34 -41.40 -24.33 6.63
C MET A 34 -42.76 -23.71 6.98
N LEU A 35 -43.11 -22.57 6.37
CA LEU A 35 -44.48 -22.13 6.10
C LEU A 35 -44.52 -21.27 4.80
N SER A 36 -45.62 -21.35 4.04
CA SER A 36 -45.94 -20.54 2.84
C SER A 36 -47.38 -19.99 2.94
N PRO A 37 -47.84 -19.02 2.12
CA PRO A 37 -47.41 -17.61 2.00
C PRO A 37 -48.60 -16.62 2.23
N PRO A 38 -48.38 -15.27 2.28
CA PRO A 38 -48.41 -14.50 1.04
C PRO A 38 -47.30 -13.43 0.92
N VAL A 39 -46.59 -13.51 -0.21
CA VAL A 39 -45.99 -12.43 -1.01
C VAL A 39 -45.39 -11.22 -0.26
N ASN A 40 -44.12 -11.35 0.14
CA ASN A 40 -43.17 -10.23 0.06
C ASN A 40 -42.23 -10.52 -1.11
N ARG A 41 -42.29 -9.71 -2.18
CA ARG A 41 -41.31 -9.77 -3.27
C ARG A 41 -40.08 -9.02 -2.80
N VAL A 42 -39.07 -9.76 -2.33
CA VAL A 42 -37.70 -9.28 -2.26
C VAL A 42 -37.17 -9.33 -3.69
N SER A 43 -36.70 -8.21 -4.23
CA SER A 43 -35.86 -8.26 -5.43
C SER A 43 -34.45 -8.60 -4.95
N ASP A 44 -34.06 -9.86 -5.08
CA ASP A 44 -32.70 -10.30 -4.81
C ASP A 44 -31.77 -9.74 -5.91
N VAL A 45 -30.68 -9.09 -5.49
CA VAL A 45 -29.56 -8.77 -6.39
C VAL A 45 -28.44 -9.75 -6.06
N TRP A 46 -28.06 -10.58 -7.03
CA TRP A 46 -26.89 -11.43 -6.94
C TRP A 46 -25.63 -10.60 -7.26
N LEU A 47 -24.71 -10.51 -6.30
CA LEU A 47 -23.31 -10.16 -6.57
C LEU A 47 -22.48 -11.43 -6.37
N HIS A 48 -21.49 -11.64 -7.24
CA HIS A 48 -20.55 -12.76 -7.13
C HIS A 48 -19.83 -12.71 -5.78
N GLU A 49 -19.61 -13.88 -5.18
CA GLU A 49 -18.94 -14.11 -3.88
C GLU A 49 -19.70 -13.74 -2.59
N GLY A 50 -20.91 -14.29 -2.42
CA GLY A 50 -21.39 -14.74 -1.10
C GLY A 50 -21.84 -13.68 -0.08
N ILE A 51 -21.76 -12.39 -0.36
CA ILE A 51 -22.25 -11.34 0.56
C ILE A 51 -23.74 -11.07 0.33
N ARG A 52 -24.56 -11.25 1.37
CA ARG A 52 -25.99 -10.87 1.37
C ARG A 52 -26.16 -9.52 2.07
N ILE A 53 -26.59 -8.49 1.35
CA ILE A 53 -27.02 -7.22 1.95
C ILE A 53 -28.55 -7.16 1.89
N ALA A 54 -29.20 -7.20 3.05
CA ALA A 54 -30.60 -6.85 3.18
C ALA A 54 -30.70 -5.33 3.29
N THR A 55 -31.21 -4.64 2.27
CA THR A 55 -31.59 -3.24 2.41
C THR A 55 -32.94 -3.17 3.13
N PRO A 56 -33.07 -2.48 4.28
CA PRO A 56 -34.37 -2.27 4.89
C PRO A 56 -35.18 -1.28 4.04
N GLU A 57 -36.40 -1.65 3.64
CA GLU A 57 -37.39 -0.67 3.17
C GLU A 57 -37.67 0.33 4.30
N VAL A 58 -37.30 1.60 4.11
CA VAL A 58 -37.75 2.67 5.00
C VAL A 58 -39.08 3.20 4.49
N ARG A 59 -40.16 2.92 5.24
CA ARG A 59 -41.49 3.50 4.98
C ARG A 59 -41.71 4.68 5.90
N ALA A 60 -41.92 5.87 5.33
CA ALA A 60 -42.38 7.03 6.07
C ALA A 60 -43.74 7.48 5.50
N PHE A 61 -44.72 7.70 6.38
CA PHE A 61 -46.05 8.21 6.04
C PHE A 61 -46.78 7.45 4.91
N GLY A 62 -46.75 6.12 4.95
CA GLY A 62 -47.53 5.27 4.04
C GLY A 62 -47.09 5.31 2.57
N ARG A 63 -45.93 5.90 2.27
CA ARG A 63 -45.27 5.84 0.96
C ARG A 63 -43.94 5.11 1.08
N THR A 64 -43.65 4.22 0.14
CA THR A 64 -42.33 3.62 -0.01
C THR A 64 -41.36 4.74 -0.44
N ILE A 65 -40.38 5.04 0.40
CA ILE A 65 -39.29 5.94 0.05
C ILE A 65 -38.14 5.03 -0.36
N VAL A 66 -38.01 4.80 -1.67
CA VAL A 66 -36.72 4.38 -2.23
C VAL A 66 -35.85 5.63 -2.22
N PRO A 67 -34.71 5.68 -1.53
CA PRO A 67 -33.78 6.80 -1.65
C PRO A 67 -33.33 6.90 -3.11
N SER A 68 -34.00 7.75 -3.89
CA SER A 68 -33.58 8.09 -5.24
C SER A 68 -32.37 9.00 -5.14
N LYS A 69 -31.23 8.52 -5.64
CA LYS A 69 -29.88 9.12 -5.59
C LYS A 69 -29.09 8.86 -4.30
N THR A 70 -28.70 7.61 -4.14
CA THR A 70 -27.27 7.34 -3.98
C THR A 70 -26.86 6.45 -5.14
N LEU A 71 -26.78 7.04 -6.33
CA LEU A 71 -26.03 6.46 -7.42
C LEU A 71 -24.57 6.68 -7.03
N PHE A 72 -24.01 5.79 -6.22
CA PHE A 72 -22.61 5.49 -6.39
C PHE A 72 -22.55 4.71 -7.70
N GLU A 73 -22.51 5.44 -8.81
CA GLU A 73 -21.71 4.98 -9.92
C GLU A 73 -20.28 4.98 -9.37
N LEU A 74 -19.90 3.86 -8.75
CA LEU A 74 -18.57 3.33 -8.97
C LEU A 74 -18.51 3.11 -10.48
N GLU A 75 -18.27 4.17 -11.25
CA GLU A 75 -17.58 3.97 -12.50
C GLU A 75 -16.28 3.28 -12.08
N PRO A 76 -16.06 2.02 -12.50
CA PRO A 76 -14.76 1.43 -12.30
C PRO A 76 -13.82 2.36 -13.03
N LEU A 77 -12.91 3.00 -12.29
CA LEU A 77 -11.67 3.50 -12.85
C LEU A 77 -11.02 2.28 -13.50
N ILE A 78 -11.32 2.10 -14.78
CA ILE A 78 -10.83 1.12 -15.74
C ILE A 78 -10.43 -0.21 -15.06
N LYS A 79 -11.36 -1.16 -14.96
CA LYS A 79 -10.93 -2.57 -14.99
C LYS A 79 -10.39 -2.80 -16.40
N PRO A 80 -9.09 -3.07 -16.63
CA PRO A 80 -8.74 -3.79 -17.84
C PRO A 80 -9.52 -5.11 -17.76
N ALA A 81 -10.29 -5.38 -18.83
CA ALA A 81 -11.13 -6.55 -18.90
C ALA A 81 -10.26 -7.82 -18.84
N GLY A 82 -10.13 -8.41 -17.65
CA GLY A 82 -9.86 -9.84 -17.51
C GLY A 82 -8.42 -10.32 -17.33
N GLU A 83 -7.43 -9.50 -16.97
CA GLU A 83 -6.01 -9.94 -16.89
C GLU A 83 -5.43 -10.12 -15.47
N TYR A 84 -6.20 -9.87 -14.42
CA TYR A 84 -5.74 -9.92 -13.02
C TYR A 84 -6.58 -10.87 -12.15
N VAL A 85 -5.91 -11.57 -11.24
CA VAL A 85 -6.51 -12.42 -10.20
C VAL A 85 -6.07 -11.87 -8.84
N ALA A 86 -7.04 -11.49 -8.02
CA ALA A 86 -6.76 -11.01 -6.66
C ALA A 86 -6.24 -12.14 -5.76
N PHE A 87 -5.29 -11.81 -4.91
CA PHE A 87 -4.76 -12.68 -3.86
C PHE A 87 -4.56 -11.88 -2.57
N ALA A 88 -4.47 -12.58 -1.45
CA ALA A 88 -4.19 -11.95 -0.15
C ALA A 88 -2.72 -11.49 -0.12
N PRO A 89 -2.42 -10.27 0.34
CA PRO A 89 -1.06 -9.78 0.46
C PRO A 89 -0.13 -10.70 1.27
N LEU A 90 1.13 -10.78 0.86
CA LEU A 90 2.15 -11.65 1.45
C LEU A 90 3.29 -10.82 2.03
N ALA A 91 3.78 -11.17 3.22
CA ALA A 91 5.03 -10.59 3.72
C ALA A 91 6.22 -11.24 2.99
N ILE A 92 7.27 -10.45 2.77
CA ILE A 92 8.49 -10.90 2.11
C ILE A 92 9.64 -10.87 3.10
N ALA A 93 10.27 -12.02 3.32
CA ALA A 93 11.57 -12.10 3.96
C ALA A 93 12.65 -12.24 2.90
N THR A 94 13.71 -11.44 3.00
CA THR A 94 14.83 -11.42 2.04
C THR A 94 16.13 -11.95 2.64
N PRO A 95 16.16 -13.12 3.32
CA PRO A 95 17.35 -13.57 4.04
C PRO A 95 18.58 -13.77 3.15
N TYR A 96 18.41 -13.85 1.82
CA TYR A 96 19.46 -14.19 0.84
C TYR A 96 19.55 -13.21 -0.35
N PHE A 97 18.81 -12.09 -0.34
CA PHE A 97 18.48 -11.30 -1.54
C PHE A 97 19.65 -10.60 -2.26
N LEU A 98 20.87 -10.61 -1.72
CA LEU A 98 21.99 -9.82 -2.27
C LEU A 98 23.39 -10.47 -2.27
N ASP A 99 23.69 -11.52 -1.49
CA ASP A 99 25.09 -11.92 -1.25
C ASP A 99 25.46 -13.37 -1.67
N GLU A 100 24.48 -14.23 -1.98
CA GLU A 100 24.77 -15.66 -2.26
C GLU A 100 24.26 -16.17 -3.62
N SER A 101 23.41 -15.41 -4.31
CA SER A 101 22.85 -15.82 -5.60
C SER A 101 23.72 -15.34 -6.79
N PRO A 102 23.79 -16.07 -7.91
CA PRO A 102 24.46 -15.61 -9.13
C PRO A 102 24.00 -14.21 -9.55
N ALA A 103 24.86 -13.45 -10.24
CA ALA A 103 24.52 -12.11 -10.70
C ALA A 103 23.19 -12.11 -11.47
N GLY A 104 22.20 -11.36 -10.99
CA GLY A 104 20.88 -11.23 -11.62
C GLY A 104 19.76 -12.14 -11.09
N SER A 105 20.03 -12.99 -10.09
CA SER A 105 19.01 -13.78 -9.40
C SER A 105 18.69 -13.27 -7.99
N TYR A 106 17.51 -13.62 -7.50
CA TYR A 106 16.95 -13.16 -6.22
C TYR A 106 16.38 -14.33 -5.44
N ASP A 107 16.74 -14.39 -4.16
CA ASP A 107 16.19 -15.36 -3.22
C ASP A 107 15.39 -14.64 -2.14
N LEU A 108 14.13 -15.04 -1.99
CA LEU A 108 13.22 -14.53 -0.97
C LEU A 108 12.25 -15.60 -0.49
N THR A 109 11.63 -15.37 0.65
CA THR A 109 10.60 -16.23 1.22
C THR A 109 9.32 -15.41 1.35
N LEU A 110 8.24 -15.91 0.76
CA LEU A 110 6.89 -15.40 0.95
C LEU A 110 6.29 -15.99 2.23
N ILE A 111 5.60 -15.15 2.99
CA ILE A 111 4.99 -15.48 4.27
C ILE A 111 3.55 -14.99 4.28
N ASP A 112 2.60 -15.83 4.68
CA ASP A 112 1.24 -15.38 4.99
C ASP A 112 1.28 -14.58 6.31
N PRO A 113 1.02 -13.26 6.29
CA PRO A 113 1.15 -12.42 7.47
C PRO A 113 0.08 -12.70 8.55
N VAL A 114 -0.99 -13.41 8.21
CA VAL A 114 -2.05 -13.77 9.16
C VAL A 114 -1.67 -15.02 9.93
N THR A 115 -1.02 -15.98 9.27
CA THR A 115 -0.72 -17.30 9.86
C THR A 115 0.76 -17.52 10.17
N ASP A 116 1.64 -16.61 9.73
CA ASP A 116 3.11 -16.74 9.80
C ASP A 116 3.61 -18.00 9.06
N SER A 117 2.86 -18.44 8.04
CA SER A 117 3.14 -19.66 7.28
C SER A 117 3.96 -19.35 6.03
N VAL A 118 4.97 -20.19 5.75
CA VAL A 118 5.74 -20.20 4.50
C VAL A 118 5.14 -21.13 3.43
N GLN A 119 4.10 -21.89 3.77
CA GLN A 119 3.35 -22.74 2.83
C GLN A 119 2.30 -21.92 2.08
N VAL A 120 2.78 -21.04 1.20
CA VAL A 120 1.95 -20.09 0.46
C VAL A 120 1.92 -20.42 -1.03
N ASP A 121 0.79 -20.13 -1.65
CA ASP A 121 0.68 -20.13 -3.10
C ASP A 121 1.40 -18.90 -3.65
N VAL A 122 2.21 -19.10 -4.69
CA VAL A 122 2.97 -18.05 -5.34
C VAL A 122 2.11 -17.44 -6.44
N PRO A 123 1.73 -16.16 -6.32
CA PRO A 123 0.98 -15.45 -7.36
C PRO A 123 1.87 -15.17 -8.57
N ALA A 124 1.35 -15.28 -9.79
CA ALA A 124 2.09 -14.96 -11.01
C ALA A 124 2.57 -13.50 -10.95
N PRO A 125 3.87 -13.23 -11.15
CA PRO A 125 4.44 -11.87 -11.07
C PRO A 125 4.10 -11.00 -12.28
N CYS A 126 3.63 -11.60 -13.37
CA CYS A 126 3.18 -10.91 -14.58
C CYS A 126 2.04 -11.68 -15.26
N GLY A 127 1.27 -10.98 -16.09
CA GLY A 127 0.40 -11.63 -17.07
C GLY A 127 1.23 -12.07 -18.28
N GLY A 128 1.00 -13.30 -18.77
CA GLY A 128 1.88 -13.87 -19.78
C GLY A 128 1.53 -15.29 -20.20
N THR A 129 2.51 -15.96 -20.80
CA THR A 129 2.44 -17.38 -21.18
C THR A 129 3.55 -18.14 -20.47
N VAL A 130 3.21 -19.28 -19.87
CA VAL A 130 4.20 -20.21 -19.31
C VAL A 130 5.00 -20.83 -20.47
N ILE A 131 6.28 -20.53 -20.57
CA ILE A 131 7.14 -21.01 -21.65
C ILE A 131 7.90 -22.29 -21.29
N ASP A 132 8.11 -22.55 -20.01
CA ASP A 132 8.61 -23.83 -19.51
C ASP A 132 8.16 -24.08 -18.06
N THR A 133 8.00 -25.35 -17.69
CA THR A 133 7.75 -25.73 -16.29
C THR A 133 8.05 -27.20 -16.06
N GLY A 134 8.47 -27.54 -14.85
CA GLY A 134 8.77 -28.91 -14.43
C GLY A 134 10.05 -29.00 -13.60
N TRP A 135 10.65 -30.19 -13.55
CA TRP A 135 11.88 -30.40 -12.80
C TRP A 135 13.12 -29.99 -13.62
N HIS A 136 13.91 -29.04 -13.11
CA HIS A 136 15.10 -28.50 -13.79
C HIS A 136 16.37 -28.56 -12.91
N GLY A 137 16.93 -29.76 -12.75
CA GLY A 137 18.22 -29.95 -12.10
C GLY A 137 18.27 -29.38 -10.68
N GLY A 138 19.26 -28.50 -10.43
CA GLY A 138 19.43 -27.83 -9.13
C GLY A 138 18.31 -26.85 -8.76
N TYR A 139 17.49 -26.41 -9.71
CA TYR A 139 16.36 -25.52 -9.43
C TYR A 139 15.14 -26.27 -8.87
N GLY A 140 15.11 -27.60 -8.96
CA GLY A 140 13.95 -28.38 -8.57
C GLY A 140 12.76 -28.08 -9.48
N ASN A 141 11.56 -27.95 -8.89
CA ASN A 141 10.37 -27.56 -9.64
C ASN A 141 10.41 -26.07 -9.97
N GLN A 142 10.23 -25.74 -11.25
CA GLN A 142 10.30 -24.37 -11.76
C GLN A 142 9.10 -24.01 -12.64
N VAL A 143 8.83 -22.71 -12.76
CA VAL A 143 7.91 -22.10 -13.74
C VAL A 143 8.62 -20.91 -14.40
N ASP A 144 8.62 -20.87 -15.73
CA ASP A 144 9.16 -19.78 -16.54
C ASP A 144 8.02 -19.11 -17.33
N ILE A 145 7.91 -17.79 -17.22
CA ILE A 145 6.81 -17.01 -17.79
C ILE A 145 7.36 -15.94 -18.73
N GLN A 146 6.91 -15.98 -19.99
CA GLN A 146 7.04 -14.85 -20.91
C GLN A 146 5.90 -13.86 -20.64
N CYS A 147 6.25 -12.72 -20.06
CA CYS A 147 5.34 -11.63 -19.75
C CYS A 147 4.90 -10.87 -21.02
N HIS A 148 3.68 -10.32 -21.01
CA HIS A 148 3.12 -9.56 -22.13
C HIS A 148 3.91 -8.27 -22.45
N ASP A 149 4.55 -7.67 -21.46
CA ASP A 149 5.40 -6.49 -21.60
C ASP A 149 6.76 -6.80 -22.26
N GLY A 150 7.13 -8.08 -22.34
CA GLY A 150 8.34 -8.60 -22.96
C GLY A 150 9.44 -9.00 -21.99
N HIS A 151 9.18 -9.03 -20.68
CA HIS A 151 10.06 -9.65 -19.69
C HIS A 151 9.92 -11.18 -19.70
N GLU A 152 10.97 -11.89 -19.32
CA GLU A 152 10.89 -13.31 -18.94
C GLU A 152 11.19 -13.42 -17.44
N ILE A 153 10.38 -14.18 -16.72
CA ILE A 153 10.54 -14.38 -15.28
C ILE A 153 10.57 -15.88 -15.00
N PHE A 154 11.72 -16.33 -14.51
CA PHE A 154 11.96 -17.70 -14.08
C PHE A 154 11.83 -17.79 -12.56
N LEU A 155 11.06 -18.75 -12.06
CA LEU A 155 10.88 -19.00 -10.62
C LEU A 155 11.09 -20.48 -10.29
N ALA A 156 11.73 -20.77 -9.15
CA ALA A 156 12.15 -22.12 -8.80
C ALA A 156 11.94 -22.51 -7.32
N HIS A 157 12.35 -23.73 -6.99
CA HIS A 157 12.26 -24.39 -5.69
C HIS A 157 10.85 -24.76 -5.21
N PHE A 158 9.85 -24.75 -6.08
CA PHE A 158 8.47 -25.01 -5.71
C PHE A 158 8.24 -26.41 -5.12
N SER A 159 7.35 -26.52 -4.13
CA SER A 159 6.90 -27.83 -3.62
C SER A 159 5.89 -28.48 -4.56
N LYS A 160 5.10 -27.65 -5.26
CA LYS A 160 4.07 -28.07 -6.22
C LYS A 160 3.87 -27.03 -7.32
N ILE A 161 3.60 -27.48 -8.54
CA ILE A 161 3.29 -26.63 -9.70
C ILE A 161 1.79 -26.76 -10.02
N TYR A 162 1.12 -25.65 -10.38
CA TYR A 162 -0.30 -25.60 -10.74
C TYR A 162 -0.57 -25.37 -12.22
N VAL A 163 0.44 -24.95 -12.97
CA VAL A 163 0.34 -24.59 -14.40
C VAL A 163 1.17 -25.54 -15.28
N ALA A 164 0.92 -25.52 -16.58
CA ALA A 164 1.64 -26.28 -17.59
C ALA A 164 2.25 -25.36 -18.67
N THR A 165 3.27 -25.84 -19.36
CA THR A 165 3.84 -25.14 -20.52
C THR A 165 2.76 -24.87 -21.57
N GLY A 166 2.68 -23.61 -22.01
CA GLY A 166 1.66 -23.11 -22.94
C GLY A 166 0.42 -22.51 -22.28
N ASP A 167 0.29 -22.60 -20.95
CA ASP A 167 -0.81 -21.94 -20.25
C ASP A 167 -0.67 -20.43 -20.30
N ALA A 168 -1.77 -19.75 -20.60
CA ALA A 168 -1.89 -18.32 -20.39
C ALA A 168 -2.15 -18.07 -18.89
N VAL A 169 -1.32 -17.24 -18.27
CA VAL A 169 -1.44 -16.87 -16.86
C VAL A 169 -1.78 -15.40 -16.72
N LYS A 170 -2.66 -15.11 -15.77
CA LYS A 170 -3.02 -13.75 -15.38
C LYS A 170 -2.12 -13.26 -14.26
N LEU A 171 -1.88 -11.95 -14.21
CA LEU A 171 -1.16 -11.34 -13.10
C LEU A 171 -1.87 -11.69 -11.78
N GLY A 172 -1.14 -12.18 -10.78
CA GLY A 172 -1.68 -12.61 -9.48
C GLY A 172 -2.31 -14.01 -9.45
N GLN A 173 -2.42 -14.70 -10.58
CA GLN A 173 -2.93 -16.07 -10.61
C GLN A 173 -1.98 -17.01 -9.84
N PRO A 174 -2.46 -17.88 -8.93
CA PRO A 174 -1.61 -18.90 -8.31
C PRO A 174 -0.97 -19.83 -9.35
N ILE A 175 0.37 -19.88 -9.40
CA ILE A 175 1.13 -20.69 -10.38
C ILE A 175 1.79 -21.92 -9.76
N ALA A 176 2.14 -21.84 -8.48
CA ALA A 176 2.86 -22.88 -7.75
C ALA A 176 2.69 -22.69 -6.25
N GLN A 177 3.14 -23.66 -5.46
CA GLN A 177 3.31 -23.55 -4.01
C GLN A 177 4.80 -23.39 -3.70
N GLN A 178 5.15 -22.42 -2.84
CA GLN A 178 6.51 -22.24 -2.35
C GLN A 178 7.04 -23.54 -1.72
N GLY A 179 8.36 -23.77 -1.80
CA GLY A 179 8.96 -24.97 -1.25
C GLY A 179 10.49 -24.90 -1.16
N SER A 180 11.11 -26.07 -1.11
CA SER A 180 12.56 -26.24 -1.01
C SER A 180 13.01 -27.44 -1.87
N THR A 181 12.53 -27.53 -3.11
CA THR A 181 12.95 -28.60 -4.03
C THR A 181 14.26 -28.26 -4.74
N GLY A 182 15.00 -29.26 -5.22
CA GLY A 182 16.29 -29.05 -5.87
C GLY A 182 17.42 -28.82 -4.86
N ASN A 183 18.37 -27.96 -5.23
CA ASN A 183 19.48 -27.55 -4.39
C ASN A 183 19.08 -26.32 -3.56
N SER A 184 18.34 -26.58 -2.49
CA SER A 184 17.79 -25.56 -1.60
C SER A 184 18.02 -25.98 -0.14
N THR A 185 18.35 -25.02 0.73
CA THR A 185 18.64 -25.26 2.16
C THR A 185 17.45 -24.96 3.08
N GLY A 186 16.39 -24.32 2.55
CA GLY A 186 15.17 -23.97 3.27
C GLY A 186 14.10 -23.43 2.32
N GLU A 187 12.88 -23.21 2.80
CA GLU A 187 11.78 -22.73 1.95
C GLU A 187 12.02 -21.29 1.46
N HIS A 188 12.14 -21.13 0.14
CA HIS A 188 12.31 -19.86 -0.54
C HIS A 188 11.93 -20.00 -2.03
N ILE A 189 11.88 -18.87 -2.71
CA ILE A 189 11.73 -18.76 -4.16
C ILE A 189 13.03 -18.19 -4.70
N HIS A 190 13.63 -18.91 -5.63
CA HIS A 190 14.69 -18.39 -6.49
C HIS A 190 14.05 -17.77 -7.73
N ILE A 191 14.41 -16.53 -8.04
CA ILE A 191 13.83 -15.74 -9.13
C ILE A 191 14.94 -15.23 -10.02
N GLU A 192 14.76 -15.35 -11.34
CA GLU A 192 15.61 -14.69 -12.32
C GLU A 192 14.75 -13.89 -13.30
N ILE A 193 15.20 -12.70 -13.66
CA ILE A 193 14.46 -11.79 -14.54
C ILE A 193 15.31 -11.50 -15.75
N THR A 194 14.80 -11.77 -16.95
CA THR A 194 15.38 -11.28 -18.20
C THR A 194 14.60 -10.03 -18.64
N PRO A 195 15.17 -8.82 -18.52
CA PRO A 195 14.50 -7.60 -18.95
C PRO A 195 14.26 -7.61 -20.46
N LYS A 196 13.21 -6.92 -20.93
CA LYS A 196 12.92 -6.80 -22.35
C LYS A 196 14.10 -6.17 -23.10
N GLY A 197 14.79 -6.97 -23.92
CA GLY A 197 15.98 -6.53 -24.65
C GLY A 197 17.19 -6.23 -23.76
N GLY A 198 17.18 -6.69 -22.50
CA GLY A 198 18.24 -6.51 -21.52
C GLY A 198 18.96 -7.81 -21.17
N GLU A 199 19.83 -7.74 -20.16
CA GLU A 199 20.63 -8.88 -19.70
C GLU A 199 20.18 -9.33 -18.31
N ARG A 200 19.87 -10.62 -18.17
CA ARG A 200 19.45 -11.23 -16.90
C ARG A 200 20.44 -10.98 -15.75
N THR A 201 21.74 -10.91 -16.05
CA THR A 201 22.81 -10.69 -15.07
C THR A 201 23.01 -9.22 -14.68
N ASN A 202 22.37 -8.27 -15.37
CA ASN A 202 22.51 -6.85 -15.09
C ASN A 202 21.55 -6.41 -13.98
N ARG A 203 22.09 -6.26 -12.76
CA ARG A 203 21.33 -5.88 -11.56
C ARG A 203 20.69 -4.50 -11.66
N GLU A 204 21.29 -3.54 -12.38
CA GLU A 204 20.70 -2.21 -12.57
C GLU A 204 19.39 -2.29 -13.37
N GLN A 205 19.26 -3.28 -14.27
CA GLN A 205 18.06 -3.49 -15.07
C GLN A 205 17.03 -4.37 -14.37
N THR A 206 17.47 -5.37 -13.62
CA THR A 206 16.57 -6.36 -13.00
C THR A 206 16.09 -5.96 -11.61
N LEU A 207 16.82 -5.12 -10.87
CA LEU A 207 16.40 -4.67 -9.53
C LEU A 207 15.07 -3.91 -9.54
N PRO A 208 14.83 -2.91 -10.43
CA PRO A 208 13.55 -2.21 -10.43
C PRO A 208 12.36 -3.14 -10.68
N ILE A 209 12.50 -4.08 -11.63
CA ILE A 209 11.45 -5.06 -11.95
C ILE A 209 11.19 -5.98 -10.74
N MET A 210 12.26 -6.43 -10.07
CA MET A 210 12.12 -7.25 -8.86
C MET A 210 11.42 -6.49 -7.73
N GLN A 211 11.71 -5.20 -7.56
CA GLN A 211 11.04 -4.36 -6.58
C GLN A 211 9.54 -4.21 -6.89
N ASP A 212 9.17 -4.09 -8.16
CA ASP A 212 7.76 -4.05 -8.57
C ASP A 212 7.04 -5.37 -8.29
N ILE A 213 7.70 -6.51 -8.52
CA ILE A 213 7.15 -7.85 -8.20
C ILE A 213 6.97 -8.01 -6.69
N MET A 214 7.94 -7.60 -5.88
CA MET A 214 7.83 -7.66 -4.43
C MET A 214 6.69 -6.78 -3.93
N ALA A 215 6.61 -5.54 -4.43
CA ALA A 215 5.52 -4.62 -4.13
C ALA A 215 4.15 -5.24 -4.46
N PHE A 216 4.05 -5.88 -5.63
CA PHE A 216 2.85 -6.55 -6.05
C PHE A 216 2.45 -7.65 -5.07
N TRP A 217 3.37 -8.52 -4.66
CA TRP A 217 3.11 -9.58 -3.69
C TRP A 217 2.78 -9.06 -2.29
N GLU A 218 3.42 -7.98 -1.85
CA GLU A 218 3.19 -7.34 -0.55
C GLU A 218 1.87 -6.56 -0.45
N THR A 219 1.29 -6.16 -1.56
CA THR A 219 0.08 -5.31 -1.58
C THR A 219 -1.12 -5.96 -2.23
N GLY A 220 -0.89 -6.96 -3.09
CA GLY A 220 -1.88 -7.47 -4.03
C GLY A 220 -2.19 -6.54 -5.20
N LEU A 221 -1.62 -5.32 -5.29
CA LEU A 221 -1.98 -4.33 -6.32
C LEU A 221 -0.93 -4.27 -7.44
N GLU A 222 -1.37 -4.26 -8.70
CA GLU A 222 -0.45 -4.15 -9.85
C GLU A 222 0.43 -2.89 -9.77
N ALA A 223 1.69 -2.97 -10.20
CA ALA A 223 2.60 -1.83 -10.23
C ALA A 223 2.05 -0.60 -11.00
N PRO A 224 1.30 -0.72 -12.11
CA PRO A 224 0.64 0.42 -12.75
C PRO A 224 -0.51 1.02 -11.93
N ALA A 225 -1.23 0.21 -11.14
CA ALA A 225 -2.22 0.72 -10.19
C ALA A 225 -1.51 1.46 -9.05
N LEU A 226 -0.39 0.93 -8.54
CA LEU A 226 0.47 1.65 -7.61
C LEU A 226 0.97 2.96 -8.23
N ALA A 227 1.50 2.93 -9.46
CA ALA A 227 2.04 4.09 -10.19
C ALA A 227 0.98 5.16 -10.49
N ALA A 228 -0.25 4.77 -10.85
CA ALA A 228 -1.37 5.68 -11.03
C ALA A 228 -1.87 6.31 -9.71
N LEU A 229 -1.45 5.75 -8.57
CA LEU A 229 -1.74 6.21 -7.21
C LEU A 229 -0.51 6.80 -6.51
N THR A 230 0.66 6.79 -7.18
CA THR A 230 1.90 7.39 -6.69
C THR A 230 2.01 8.85 -7.13
N LEU A 231 2.54 9.68 -6.25
CA LEU A 231 2.97 11.04 -6.61
C LEU A 231 4.12 10.93 -7.61
N ASP A 232 4.15 11.71 -8.69
CA ASP A 232 5.33 11.77 -9.57
C ASP A 232 6.57 12.30 -8.80
N ASP A 233 7.77 11.89 -9.22
CA ASP A 233 9.03 12.23 -8.53
C ASP A 233 9.21 13.73 -8.37
N GLU A 234 8.85 14.50 -9.40
CA GLU A 234 8.95 15.96 -9.39
C GLU A 234 8.04 16.58 -8.33
N THR A 235 6.79 16.10 -8.23
CA THR A 235 5.85 16.54 -7.20
C THR A 235 6.37 16.19 -5.80
N LEU A 236 6.87 14.98 -5.60
CA LEU A 236 7.39 14.55 -4.30
C LEU A 236 8.60 15.40 -3.88
N MET A 237 9.58 15.58 -4.78
CA MET A 237 10.76 16.41 -4.55
C MET A 237 10.39 17.84 -4.19
N LYS A 238 9.55 18.49 -5.00
CA LYS A 238 9.19 19.91 -4.80
C LYS A 238 8.33 20.12 -3.56
N ALA A 239 7.40 19.21 -3.27
CA ALA A 239 6.52 19.36 -2.13
C ALA A 239 7.24 19.11 -0.79
N ILE A 240 8.03 18.03 -0.70
CA ILE A 240 8.88 17.80 0.50
C ILE A 240 9.92 18.91 0.60
N GLY A 241 10.55 19.31 -0.50
CA GLY A 241 11.46 20.45 -0.52
C GLY A 241 10.81 21.74 -0.01
N LYS A 242 9.51 21.93 -0.24
CA LYS A 242 8.76 23.07 0.33
C LYS A 242 8.58 22.97 1.85
N ALA A 243 8.42 21.77 2.38
CA ALA A 243 8.32 21.53 3.83
C ALA A 243 9.68 21.62 4.52
N GLU A 244 10.75 21.17 3.86
CA GLU A 244 12.16 21.29 4.28
C GLU A 244 12.66 22.74 4.23
N GLY A 245 12.17 23.52 3.25
CA GLY A 245 12.66 24.88 3.01
C GLY A 245 13.85 24.94 2.06
N THR A 246 13.96 23.96 1.15
CA THR A 246 15.01 23.88 0.11
C THR A 246 14.52 24.40 -1.24
N VAL A 247 13.31 24.99 -1.29
CA VAL A 247 12.71 25.57 -2.48
C VAL A 247 12.03 26.91 -2.22
N ASP A 248 12.04 27.76 -3.23
CA ASP A 248 11.46 29.09 -3.20
C ASP A 248 9.91 29.09 -3.27
N GLY A 249 9.31 30.27 -3.38
CA GLY A 249 7.85 30.43 -3.53
C GLY A 249 7.25 29.82 -4.81
N HIS A 250 8.08 29.51 -5.81
CA HIS A 250 7.71 28.94 -7.10
C HIS A 250 8.16 27.48 -7.24
N LEU A 251 8.62 26.86 -6.15
CA LEU A 251 9.11 25.48 -6.13
C LEU A 251 10.38 25.25 -6.97
N ASN A 252 11.19 26.29 -7.14
CA ASN A 252 12.55 26.16 -7.68
C ASN A 252 13.53 25.94 -6.52
N PRO A 253 14.62 25.18 -6.75
CA PRO A 253 15.73 25.08 -5.80
C PRO A 253 16.20 26.44 -5.28
N ASP A 254 16.39 26.56 -3.97
CA ASP A 254 16.96 27.76 -3.36
C ASP A 254 18.42 27.52 -2.89
N ALA A 255 18.93 28.38 -2.02
CA ALA A 255 20.29 28.27 -1.52
C ALA A 255 20.51 26.98 -0.69
N ASP A 256 19.50 26.56 0.08
CA ASP A 256 19.62 25.44 1.01
C ASP A 256 19.59 24.09 0.28
N TYR A 257 19.00 24.03 -0.92
CA TYR A 257 19.11 22.88 -1.83
C TYR A 257 20.56 22.52 -2.17
N HIS A 258 21.41 23.52 -2.34
CA HIS A 258 22.82 23.32 -2.71
C HIS A 258 23.72 22.95 -1.52
N GLY A 259 23.19 23.03 -0.31
CA GLY A 259 23.91 22.67 0.91
C GLY A 259 23.56 23.56 2.09
N HIS A 260 23.16 22.96 3.20
CA HIS A 260 22.96 23.66 4.46
C HIS A 260 23.39 22.79 5.65
N ILE A 261 23.54 23.41 6.82
CA ILE A 261 23.89 22.72 8.07
C ILE A 261 22.63 22.62 8.93
N ASP A 262 22.29 21.40 9.34
CA ASP A 262 21.21 21.14 10.28
C ASP A 262 21.57 21.77 11.64
N PRO A 263 20.76 22.71 12.16
CA PRO A 263 21.06 23.41 13.40
C PRO A 263 20.93 22.52 14.65
N GLY A 264 20.24 21.38 14.57
CA GLY A 264 20.02 20.44 15.66
C GLY A 264 21.17 19.48 15.88
N ASN A 265 21.76 18.94 14.80
CA ASN A 265 22.83 17.93 14.89
C ASN A 265 24.16 18.34 14.21
N GLY A 266 24.20 19.47 13.50
CA GLY A 266 25.38 19.96 12.79
C GLY A 266 25.72 19.21 11.50
N ALA A 267 24.84 18.32 11.02
CA ALA A 267 25.05 17.56 9.79
C ALA A 267 24.93 18.44 8.54
N ALA A 268 25.70 18.09 7.51
CA ALA A 268 25.58 18.72 6.20
C ALA A 268 24.49 18.01 5.38
N ASN A 269 23.57 18.80 4.84
CA ASN A 269 22.41 18.35 4.09
C ASN A 269 22.53 18.78 2.63
N LEU A 270 21.97 18.00 1.71
CA LEU A 270 21.94 18.30 0.27
C LEU A 270 20.60 17.91 -0.37
N GLY A 271 20.23 18.61 -1.45
CA GLY A 271 19.06 18.26 -2.26
C GLY A 271 17.74 18.79 -1.71
N PHE A 272 16.65 18.45 -2.39
CA PHE A 272 15.29 18.82 -2.00
C PHE A 272 14.92 18.26 -0.63
N PHE A 273 15.37 17.04 -0.33
CA PHE A 273 14.98 16.31 0.87
C PHE A 273 15.87 16.55 2.09
N SER A 274 16.85 17.45 2.01
CA SER A 274 17.84 17.67 3.07
C SER A 274 18.64 16.42 3.45
N TYR A 275 19.11 15.65 2.47
CA TYR A 275 19.72 14.33 2.67
C TYR A 275 21.08 14.37 3.40
N GLN A 276 21.26 13.49 4.39
CA GLN A 276 22.43 13.48 5.31
C GLN A 276 23.45 12.34 5.09
N HIS A 277 23.19 11.36 4.22
CA HIS A 277 24.01 10.12 4.18
C HIS A 277 25.10 10.09 3.10
N GLY A 278 25.86 11.18 2.94
CA GLY A 278 27.04 11.21 2.07
C GLY A 278 26.69 11.15 0.57
N ALA A 279 26.42 12.31 0.00
CA ALA A 279 26.28 12.51 -1.43
C ALA A 279 27.30 13.54 -1.92
N SER A 280 27.77 13.39 -3.16
CA SER A 280 28.72 14.31 -3.79
C SER A 280 28.05 15.49 -4.51
N SER A 281 26.73 15.42 -4.72
CA SER A 281 25.92 16.48 -5.31
C SER A 281 24.48 16.45 -4.80
N PRO A 282 23.72 17.57 -4.91
CA PRO A 282 22.28 17.58 -4.64
C PRO A 282 21.50 16.53 -5.44
N GLN A 283 21.83 16.32 -6.71
CA GLN A 283 21.14 15.35 -7.56
C GLN A 283 21.38 13.90 -7.10
N GLU A 284 22.59 13.58 -6.66
CA GLU A 284 22.88 12.26 -6.09
C GLU A 284 22.16 12.07 -4.74
N ALA A 285 22.10 13.11 -3.91
CA ALA A 285 21.33 13.11 -2.67
C ALA A 285 19.84 12.86 -2.94
N ASP A 286 19.27 13.58 -3.91
CA ASP A 286 17.87 13.44 -4.30
C ASP A 286 17.56 12.05 -4.80
N GLN A 287 18.39 11.48 -5.68
CA GLN A 287 18.17 10.12 -6.18
C GLN A 287 18.21 9.08 -5.06
N LYS A 288 19.18 9.17 -4.15
CA LYS A 288 19.30 8.23 -3.02
C LYS A 288 18.10 8.33 -2.08
N GLN A 289 17.68 9.54 -1.75
CA GLN A 289 16.55 9.74 -0.85
C GLN A 289 15.22 9.40 -1.50
N LEU A 290 15.06 9.70 -2.78
CA LEU A 290 13.90 9.32 -3.56
C LEU A 290 13.72 7.80 -3.59
N ASN A 291 14.79 7.04 -3.82
CA ASN A 291 14.72 5.57 -3.76
C ASN A 291 14.19 5.09 -2.40
N ARG A 292 14.69 5.66 -1.30
CA ARG A 292 14.21 5.34 0.07
C ARG A 292 12.76 5.74 0.30
N LEU A 293 12.33 6.88 -0.22
CA LEU A 293 10.94 7.33 -0.13
C LEU A 293 10.01 6.45 -0.97
N ARG A 294 10.46 5.94 -2.11
CA ARG A 294 9.71 4.96 -2.91
C ARG A 294 9.58 3.63 -2.18
N ASP A 295 10.60 3.19 -1.45
CA ASP A 295 10.50 2.03 -0.57
C ASP A 295 9.44 2.27 0.53
N ALA A 296 9.51 3.42 1.20
CA ALA A 296 8.54 3.81 2.24
C ALA A 296 7.11 3.96 1.71
N GLU A 297 6.93 4.49 0.50
CA GLU A 297 5.63 4.64 -0.15
C GLU A 297 4.93 3.30 -0.31
N ARG A 298 5.67 2.28 -0.72
CA ARG A 298 5.13 0.92 -0.87
C ARG A 298 4.64 0.38 0.46
N GLU A 299 5.44 0.50 1.51
CA GLU A 299 5.04 0.09 2.87
C GLU A 299 3.79 0.84 3.36
N ILE A 300 3.76 2.16 3.20
CA ILE A 300 2.64 3.00 3.64
C ILE A 300 1.36 2.68 2.87
N GLN A 301 1.45 2.49 1.55
CA GLN A 301 0.30 2.12 0.74
C GLN A 301 -0.19 0.70 1.06
N ALA A 302 0.71 -0.25 1.31
CA ALA A 302 0.37 -1.59 1.77
C ALA A 302 -0.43 -1.53 3.09
N GLN A 303 0.04 -0.73 4.07
CA GLN A 303 -0.68 -0.52 5.32
C GLN A 303 -2.07 0.09 5.10
N ALA A 304 -2.18 1.08 4.21
CA ALA A 304 -3.45 1.73 3.91
C ALA A 304 -4.44 0.78 3.25
N VAL A 305 -3.99 -0.01 2.28
CA VAL A 305 -4.80 -1.05 1.63
C VAL A 305 -5.22 -2.11 2.64
N GLY A 306 -4.31 -2.59 3.49
CA GLY A 306 -4.63 -3.56 4.54
C GLY A 306 -5.68 -3.03 5.54
N LYS A 307 -5.62 -1.73 5.88
CA LYS A 307 -6.52 -1.12 6.86
C LYS A 307 -7.85 -0.65 6.28
N PHE A 308 -7.84 -0.09 5.07
CA PHE A 308 -8.97 0.62 4.47
C PHE A 308 -9.52 -0.05 3.22
N GLY A 309 -8.86 -1.08 2.69
CA GLY A 309 -9.20 -1.74 1.43
C GLY A 309 -8.84 -0.93 0.18
N GLN A 310 -8.14 0.20 0.34
CA GLN A 310 -7.72 1.09 -0.74
C GLN A 310 -6.52 1.95 -0.30
N PRO A 311 -5.72 2.47 -1.24
CA PRO A 311 -4.58 3.35 -0.97
C PRO A 311 -4.99 4.68 -0.34
N LEU A 312 -4.01 5.39 0.23
CA LEU A 312 -4.16 6.76 0.70
C LEU A 312 -4.44 7.72 -0.46
N SER A 313 -5.18 8.80 -0.18
CA SER A 313 -5.28 9.93 -1.10
C SER A 313 -3.91 10.58 -1.29
N GLU A 314 -3.71 11.22 -2.45
CA GLU A 314 -2.46 11.89 -2.81
C GLU A 314 -1.96 12.86 -1.72
N ALA A 315 -2.87 13.62 -1.12
CA ALA A 315 -2.59 14.53 -0.02
C ALA A 315 -2.08 13.78 1.22
N ALA A 316 -2.75 12.69 1.61
CA ALA A 316 -2.35 11.88 2.75
C ALA A 316 -1.01 11.19 2.49
N LEU A 317 -0.82 10.59 1.31
CA LEU A 317 0.43 9.93 0.93
C LEU A 317 1.62 10.89 0.94
N LEU A 318 1.49 12.06 0.32
CA LEU A 318 2.54 13.08 0.30
C LEU A 318 2.96 13.44 1.73
N THR A 319 1.98 13.65 2.60
CA THR A 319 2.24 14.01 3.99
C THR A 319 2.77 12.84 4.82
N ALA A 320 2.45 11.60 4.46
CA ALA A 320 3.04 10.42 5.09
C ALA A 320 4.53 10.29 4.74
N LEU A 321 4.87 10.46 3.46
CA LEU A 321 6.25 10.42 2.96
C LEU A 321 7.10 11.56 3.50
N ASP A 322 6.53 12.76 3.59
CA ASP A 322 7.19 13.89 4.23
C ASP A 322 7.44 13.67 5.74
N LEU A 323 6.50 13.02 6.45
CA LEU A 323 6.71 12.64 7.85
C LEU A 323 7.81 11.60 7.95
N TRP A 324 7.81 10.59 7.08
CA TRP A 324 8.85 9.57 7.02
C TRP A 324 10.23 10.18 6.72
N ASN A 325 10.31 11.15 5.82
CA ASN A 325 11.55 11.90 5.53
C ASN A 325 12.12 12.56 6.79
N GLN A 326 11.25 13.12 7.63
CA GLN A 326 11.63 13.83 8.86
C GLN A 326 11.91 12.89 10.04
N ALA A 327 11.10 11.84 10.19
CA ALA A 327 11.15 10.89 11.29
C ALA A 327 10.63 9.52 10.80
N PRO A 328 11.51 8.63 10.31
CA PRO A 328 11.09 7.36 9.70
C PRO A 328 10.19 6.50 10.57
N LEU A 329 10.50 6.39 11.87
CA LEU A 329 9.68 5.63 12.83
C LEU A 329 8.26 6.21 12.96
N ALA A 330 8.13 7.54 13.00
CA ALA A 330 6.83 8.19 13.03
C ALA A 330 6.08 7.99 11.70
N GLY A 331 6.78 8.09 10.57
CA GLY A 331 6.21 7.84 9.24
C GLY A 331 5.64 6.42 9.10
N GLN A 332 6.33 5.42 9.64
CA GLN A 332 5.87 4.02 9.65
C GLN A 332 4.56 3.82 10.42
N ASP A 333 4.31 4.62 11.47
CA ASP A 333 3.12 4.51 12.30
C ASP A 333 1.96 5.42 11.81
N PHE A 334 2.17 6.25 10.78
CA PHE A 334 1.19 7.24 10.35
C PHE A 334 -0.19 6.66 10.00
N VAL A 335 -0.22 5.56 9.25
CA VAL A 335 -1.48 4.94 8.79
C VAL A 335 -2.30 4.41 9.97
N THR A 336 -1.65 4.00 11.08
CA THR A 336 -2.34 3.47 12.26
C THR A 336 -3.21 4.54 12.93
N HIS A 337 -2.81 5.81 12.85
CA HIS A 337 -3.54 6.96 13.41
C HIS A 337 -4.62 7.54 12.51
N LEU A 338 -4.72 7.09 11.26
CA LEU A 338 -5.77 7.55 10.32
C LEU A 338 -7.11 6.81 10.53
N ALA A 339 -8.22 7.53 10.34
CA ALA A 339 -9.57 6.94 10.36
C ALA A 339 -10.11 6.61 8.96
N THR A 340 -9.51 7.17 7.92
CA THR A 340 -9.94 7.07 6.51
C THR A 340 -8.70 7.18 5.61
N PRO A 341 -8.71 6.55 4.42
CA PRO A 341 -7.64 6.72 3.44
C PRO A 341 -7.62 8.12 2.81
N ASP A 342 -8.71 8.88 2.90
CA ASP A 342 -8.80 10.28 2.45
C ASP A 342 -9.16 11.23 3.62
N PRO A 343 -8.19 11.52 4.50
CA PRO A 343 -8.37 12.38 5.67
C PRO A 343 -8.41 13.87 5.32
N SER A 344 -9.12 14.66 6.14
CA SER A 344 -9.03 16.13 6.08
C SER A 344 -7.63 16.62 6.49
N PRO A 345 -7.24 17.86 6.13
CA PRO A 345 -5.98 18.44 6.57
C PRO A 345 -5.77 18.41 8.09
N GLU A 346 -6.81 18.65 8.88
CA GLU A 346 -6.76 18.57 10.35
C GLU A 346 -6.51 17.15 10.84
N GLN A 347 -7.14 16.16 10.21
CA GLN A 347 -6.92 14.74 10.53
C GLN A 347 -5.50 14.30 10.17
N ILE A 348 -4.94 14.81 9.08
CA ILE A 348 -3.54 14.59 8.71
C ILE A 348 -2.61 15.16 9.80
N ILE A 349 -2.83 16.41 10.21
CA ILE A 349 -1.99 17.07 11.24
C ILE A 349 -2.05 16.29 12.57
N GLU A 350 -3.24 15.87 12.98
CA GLU A 350 -3.44 15.09 14.20
C GLU A 350 -2.72 13.74 14.12
N ALA A 351 -2.89 13.01 13.02
CA ALA A 351 -2.21 11.72 12.81
C ALA A 351 -0.70 11.88 12.81
N ARG A 352 -0.16 12.88 12.10
CA ARG A 352 1.28 13.17 12.08
C ARG A 352 1.85 13.49 13.46
N ALA A 353 1.11 14.24 14.28
CA ALA A 353 1.56 14.56 15.63
C ALA A 353 1.53 13.32 16.55
N LYS A 354 0.50 12.49 16.45
CA LYS A 354 0.37 11.25 17.24
C LYS A 354 1.43 10.22 16.90
N SER A 355 1.88 10.16 15.65
CA SER A 355 2.97 9.28 15.21
C SER A 355 4.30 9.47 15.94
N TYR A 356 4.52 10.58 16.64
CA TYR A 356 5.70 10.78 17.48
C TYR A 356 5.59 10.11 18.86
N ILE A 357 4.43 9.55 19.21
CA ILE A 357 4.25 8.82 20.45
C ILE A 357 4.60 7.36 20.18
N ASP A 358 5.61 6.84 20.86
CA ASP A 358 5.98 5.43 20.78
C ASP A 358 4.77 4.57 21.20
N PRO A 359 4.28 3.66 20.33
CA PRO A 359 3.06 2.91 20.57
C PRO A 359 3.19 1.88 21.70
N THR A 360 4.42 1.49 22.06
CA THR A 360 4.70 0.50 23.11
C THR A 360 4.74 1.15 24.49
N THR A 361 5.35 2.32 24.59
CA THR A 361 5.63 3.01 25.85
C THR A 361 4.67 4.17 26.13
N GLY A 362 4.01 4.69 25.09
CA GLY A 362 3.19 5.90 25.17
C GLY A 362 4.01 7.19 25.36
N VAL A 363 5.33 7.12 25.19
CA VAL A 363 6.25 8.24 25.40
C VAL A 363 6.46 8.99 24.09
N LEU A 364 6.49 10.32 24.16
CA LEU A 364 6.82 11.18 23.03
C LEU A 364 8.31 11.09 22.69
N ASP A 365 8.63 10.76 21.44
CA ASP A 365 9.98 10.68 20.89
C ASP A 365 10.17 11.69 19.74
N ALA A 366 10.41 12.95 20.11
CA ALA A 366 10.63 14.06 19.19
C ALA A 366 11.79 14.96 19.66
N PRO A 367 13.02 14.44 19.80
CA PRO A 367 14.13 15.18 20.42
C PRO A 367 14.48 16.47 19.67
N GLY A 368 14.42 16.46 18.34
CA GLY A 368 14.62 17.65 17.50
C GLY A 368 13.56 18.75 17.69
N LEU A 369 12.43 18.41 18.30
CA LEU A 369 11.34 19.34 18.64
C LEU A 369 11.25 19.56 20.16
N GLY A 370 12.29 19.16 20.90
CA GLY A 370 12.39 19.32 22.34
C GLY A 370 11.45 18.42 23.14
N ASN A 371 10.99 17.30 22.58
CA ASN A 371 10.04 16.38 23.21
C ASN A 371 8.81 17.10 23.80
N SER A 372 8.26 18.05 23.03
CA SER A 372 7.09 18.85 23.40
C SER A 372 5.99 18.65 22.37
N MET A 373 4.83 18.14 22.80
CA MET A 373 3.71 17.92 21.90
C MET A 373 3.22 19.23 21.25
N VAL A 374 3.33 20.36 21.96
CA VAL A 374 3.00 21.68 21.40
C VAL A 374 3.93 22.04 20.22
N ASN A 375 5.22 21.73 20.34
CA ASN A 375 6.18 21.98 19.25
C ASN A 375 5.95 21.03 18.08
N VAL A 376 5.65 19.76 18.38
CA VAL A 376 5.30 18.74 17.38
C VAL A 376 4.08 19.17 16.58
N GLU A 377 2.96 19.49 17.24
CA GLU A 377 1.74 19.94 16.56
C GLU A 377 1.97 21.21 15.71
N ALA A 378 2.77 22.16 16.20
CA ALA A 378 3.08 23.39 15.46
C ALA A 378 3.90 23.09 14.20
N ASP A 379 4.94 22.24 14.29
CA ASP A 379 5.75 21.87 13.14
C ASP A 379 4.97 21.01 12.14
N GLN A 380 4.24 19.99 12.60
CA GLN A 380 3.43 19.13 11.73
C GLN A 380 2.35 19.92 10.99
N ARG A 381 1.76 20.95 11.64
CA ARG A 381 0.85 21.90 10.97
C ARG A 381 1.54 22.71 9.88
N ARG A 382 2.75 23.22 10.14
CA ARG A 382 3.54 23.98 9.16
C ARG A 382 3.88 23.12 7.95
N ARG A 383 4.43 21.92 8.16
CA ARG A 383 4.85 20.99 7.09
C ARG A 383 3.65 20.49 6.28
N THR A 384 2.56 20.10 6.94
CA THR A 384 1.31 19.72 6.24
C THR A 384 0.81 20.84 5.34
N LYS A 385 0.77 22.09 5.84
CA LYS A 385 0.36 23.24 5.03
C LYS A 385 1.31 23.50 3.85
N ALA A 386 2.61 23.34 4.05
CA ALA A 386 3.60 23.47 2.98
C ALA A 386 3.37 22.43 1.86
N ASN A 387 3.20 21.16 2.23
CA ASN A 387 2.91 20.07 1.30
C ASN A 387 1.64 20.32 0.50
N LEU A 388 0.52 20.61 1.17
CA LEU A 388 -0.77 20.81 0.50
C LEU A 388 -0.76 22.04 -0.42
N ASN A 389 -0.05 23.11 -0.04
CA ASN A 389 0.12 24.28 -0.90
C ASN A 389 0.98 23.96 -2.14
N ALA A 390 2.08 23.22 -1.97
CA ALA A 390 2.92 22.80 -3.09
C ALA A 390 2.14 21.92 -4.07
N LEU A 391 1.37 20.96 -3.54
CA LEU A 391 0.49 20.11 -4.33
C LEU A 391 -0.50 20.93 -5.16
N GLN A 392 -1.15 21.93 -4.56
CA GLN A 392 -2.05 22.83 -5.28
C GLN A 392 -1.35 23.66 -6.36
N LEU A 393 -0.09 24.06 -6.16
CA LEU A 393 0.67 24.83 -7.15
C LEU A 393 1.06 23.99 -8.36
N LEU A 394 1.44 22.72 -8.14
CA LEU A 394 1.85 21.79 -9.20
C LEU A 394 0.70 21.24 -10.04
N ARG A 395 -0.53 21.36 -9.54
CA ARG A 395 -1.74 20.92 -10.23
C ARG A 395 -2.44 22.05 -11.01
N ARG A 396 -1.90 23.28 -10.97
CA ARG A 396 -2.34 24.43 -11.78
C ARG A 396 -1.51 24.55 -13.05
#